data_AF-A0A957DK59-F1
#
_entry.id   AF-A0A957DK59-F1
#
_cell.length_a   1.000
_cell.length_b   1.000
_cell.length_c   1.000
_cell.angle_alpha   90.00
_cell.angle_beta   90.00
_cell.angle_gamma   90.00
#
_symmetry.space_group_name_H-M   'P 1'
#
loop_
_entity.id
_entity.type
_entity.pdbx_description
1 polymer ?
#
loop_
_entity_poly.entity_id
_entity_poly.type
_entity_poly.pdbx_seq_one_letter_code
_entity_poly.pdbx_strand_id
1 'polypeptide(L)'
;MSIEPQESAPAENNNEASWRDNLSNPAVLVAGAIALVALLAVIVLSVVLVRQGRTDDADADVAGTPTPFGGSESALGGDPLVVGMSDSTTISVTLDSPITLSLPTQQFNVQTQVIGADGTWTPAAGEPGTAVWVYGSIVNYVVGLPTSDENRALLEGLAPGDEMTLATRGGTRYRFSFNSRTSVPVTNRDIFAQTTPGITLVLLGSEGSERLVVNGRYVVEESSGQADNVVGLGETAQLENVQITVNSTTYIADRAEVPPGFALFVVDFQVQNVGLSAIDSSVLQLGLVDASGNQYVLNPQGTQLGNYPALSGFLNANQVAQASAGYQIPLGLESDTLSWVVTNSNSGAQVYVTLPFTGGSAAAAGSTISLARVEISTDLTGLILGGQVTNLGTQPLVITESDVALQGQDGAVYLLLSTNPPFPWPVPPGQTLQFFLTYQRPPSDTAVFRVLNQGFQLTNLR
;
A
#
# COMPACT_ATOMS: atom_id res chain seq x y z
N MET A 1 110.08 -46.23 22.41
CA MET A 1 108.73 -46.07 21.83
C MET A 1 107.97 -45.17 22.80
N SER A 2 107.99 -43.86 22.60
CA SER A 2 107.26 -43.07 21.57
C SER A 2 105.79 -42.89 21.95
N ILE A 3 105.13 -41.74 21.83
CA ILE A 3 105.42 -40.35 21.41
C ILE A 3 104.14 -39.60 21.87
N GLU A 4 104.26 -38.42 22.47
CA GLU A 4 103.20 -37.37 22.61
C GLU A 4 102.96 -36.71 21.21
N PRO A 5 101.95 -35.86 20.86
CA PRO A 5 100.97 -35.13 21.69
C PRO A 5 99.60 -34.75 21.00
N GLN A 6 98.85 -33.84 21.67
CA GLN A 6 98.05 -32.69 21.18
C GLN A 6 96.62 -32.77 20.55
N GLU A 7 95.84 -31.75 20.96
CA GLU A 7 94.73 -31.02 20.27
C GLU A 7 93.33 -31.69 20.21
N SER A 8 92.18 -31.03 20.42
CA SER A 8 91.78 -29.61 20.29
C SER A 8 90.49 -29.34 21.09
N ALA A 9 90.27 -28.10 21.55
CA ALA A 9 88.92 -27.58 21.88
C ALA A 9 88.30 -26.95 20.59
N PRO A 10 86.96 -26.70 20.51
CA PRO A 10 86.46 -25.42 21.03
C PRO A 10 85.02 -25.43 21.61
N ALA A 11 84.69 -24.29 22.20
CA ALA A 11 83.47 -23.94 22.93
C ALA A 11 82.19 -23.89 22.07
N GLU A 12 81.08 -24.34 22.64
CA GLU A 12 79.73 -24.04 22.13
C GLU A 12 79.35 -22.59 22.48
N ASN A 13 79.08 -21.83 21.42
CA ASN A 13 78.60 -20.46 21.44
C ASN A 13 77.13 -20.38 21.89
N ASN A 14 76.89 -19.73 23.03
CA ASN A 14 75.62 -19.07 23.32
C ASN A 14 75.58 -17.76 22.52
N ASN A 15 74.70 -17.66 21.53
CA ASN A 15 74.43 -16.39 20.83
C ASN A 15 72.92 -16.19 20.60
N GLU A 16 72.17 -16.17 21.69
CA GLU A 16 70.81 -15.59 21.73
C GLU A 16 70.86 -14.20 22.40
N ALA A 17 71.52 -13.24 21.77
CA ALA A 17 71.38 -11.82 22.12
C ALA A 17 71.90 -10.95 20.98
N SER A 18 71.02 -10.33 20.18
CA SER A 18 71.40 -9.19 19.34
C SER A 18 70.24 -8.41 18.69
N TRP A 19 69.04 -8.96 18.56
CA TRP A 19 67.95 -8.22 17.88
C TRP A 19 67.32 -7.11 18.74
N ARG A 20 67.43 -7.21 20.08
CA ARG A 20 66.88 -6.21 21.01
C ARG A 20 67.77 -4.99 21.22
N ASP A 21 69.07 -5.09 20.98
CA ASP A 21 70.01 -3.98 21.18
C ASP A 21 70.06 -2.99 20.00
N ASN A 22 69.44 -3.32 18.86
CA ASN A 22 69.39 -2.42 17.69
C ASN A 22 68.18 -1.48 17.67
N LEU A 23 67.25 -1.60 18.63
CA LEU A 23 66.03 -0.78 18.71
C LEU A 23 66.19 0.49 19.56
N SER A 24 67.34 0.68 20.21
CA SER A 24 67.65 1.85 21.04
C SER A 24 68.49 2.91 20.33
N ASN A 25 68.81 2.72 19.04
CA ASN A 25 69.53 3.71 18.26
C ASN A 25 68.55 4.77 17.70
N PRO A 26 68.64 6.06 18.11
CA PRO A 26 67.71 7.10 17.67
C PRO A 26 67.68 7.27 16.15
N ALA A 27 68.77 6.93 15.45
CA ALA A 27 68.83 6.97 13.99
C ALA A 27 67.87 5.95 13.32
N VAL A 28 67.66 4.78 13.93
CA VAL A 28 66.77 3.73 13.41
C VAL A 28 65.30 4.10 13.63
N LEU A 29 64.99 4.75 14.76
CA LEU A 29 63.64 5.27 15.04
C LEU A 29 63.24 6.42 14.09
N VAL A 30 64.18 7.33 13.78
CA VAL A 30 63.93 8.42 12.82
C VAL A 30 63.74 7.86 11.40
N ALA A 31 64.56 6.88 10.99
CA ALA A 31 64.39 6.24 9.68
C ALA A 31 63.04 5.50 9.56
N GLY A 32 62.61 4.82 10.63
CA GLY A 32 61.30 4.16 10.68
C GLY A 32 60.13 5.15 10.61
N ALA A 33 60.22 6.29 11.29
CA ALA A 33 59.20 7.34 11.24
C ALA A 33 59.09 7.97 9.84
N ILE A 34 60.22 8.21 9.16
CA ILE A 34 60.22 8.74 7.79
C ILE A 34 59.59 7.74 6.81
N ALA A 35 59.89 6.45 6.95
CA ALA A 35 59.30 5.39 6.12
C ALA A 35 57.77 5.30 6.30
N LEU A 36 57.28 5.45 7.54
CA LEU A 36 55.85 5.44 7.84
C LEU A 36 55.13 6.66 7.22
N VAL A 37 55.72 7.84 7.30
CA VAL A 37 55.15 9.07 6.72
C VAL A 37 55.13 9.00 5.20
N ALA A 38 56.18 8.46 4.57
CA ALA A 38 56.21 8.25 3.12
C ALA A 38 55.13 7.27 2.66
N LEU A 39 54.90 6.19 3.41
CA LEU A 39 53.85 5.21 3.11
C LEU A 39 52.44 5.81 3.24
N LEU A 40 52.21 6.64 4.26
CA LEU A 40 50.95 7.38 4.41
C LEU A 40 50.72 8.36 3.27
N ALA A 41 51.76 9.06 2.80
CA ALA A 41 51.66 9.97 1.66
C ALA A 41 51.27 9.25 0.36
N VAL A 42 51.80 8.05 0.11
CA VAL A 42 51.46 7.23 -1.07
C VAL A 42 50.00 6.75 -1.00
N ILE A 43 49.51 6.37 0.18
CA ILE A 43 48.11 5.95 0.37
C ILE A 43 47.17 7.13 0.10
N VAL A 44 47.48 8.32 0.62
CA VAL A 44 46.68 9.53 0.38
C VAL A 44 46.69 9.91 -1.10
N LEU A 45 47.84 9.86 -1.77
CA LEU A 45 47.95 10.14 -3.20
C LEU A 45 47.13 9.16 -4.05
N SER A 46 47.11 7.88 -3.66
CA SER A 46 46.34 6.82 -4.33
C SER A 46 44.84 7.04 -4.20
N VAL A 47 44.35 7.47 -3.03
CA VAL A 47 42.93 7.80 -2.82
C VAL A 47 42.52 9.06 -3.59
N VAL A 48 43.40 10.05 -3.72
CA VAL A 48 43.14 11.26 -4.51
C VAL A 48 43.07 10.96 -6.00
N LEU A 49 43.97 10.13 -6.53
CA LEU A 49 43.95 9.72 -7.94
C LEU A 49 42.71 8.89 -8.31
N VAL A 50 42.25 8.01 -7.42
CA VAL A 50 41.03 7.23 -7.64
C VAL A 50 39.77 8.10 -7.60
N ARG A 51 39.78 9.20 -6.85
CA ARG A 51 38.65 10.15 -6.81
C ARG A 51 38.64 11.14 -7.97
N GLN A 52 39.78 11.46 -8.56
CA GLN A 52 39.88 12.43 -9.67
C GLN A 52 39.70 11.82 -11.07
N GLY A 53 39.75 10.49 -11.21
CA GLY A 53 39.55 9.79 -12.49
C GLY A 53 38.09 9.66 -12.97
N ARG A 54 37.16 10.50 -12.50
CA ARG A 54 35.73 10.38 -12.83
C ARG A 54 35.10 11.74 -13.14
N THR A 55 35.56 12.38 -14.22
CA THR A 55 34.87 13.47 -14.93
C THR A 55 35.34 13.54 -16.39
N ASP A 56 34.35 13.52 -17.30
CA ASP A 56 34.27 14.06 -18.67
C ASP A 56 35.04 13.33 -19.81
N ASP A 57 34.54 13.10 -21.04
CA ASP A 57 33.22 13.20 -21.69
C ASP A 57 33.33 12.65 -23.16
N ALA A 58 32.19 12.41 -23.80
CA ALA A 58 31.88 12.52 -25.25
C ALA A 58 32.24 11.43 -26.32
N ASP A 59 31.16 10.87 -26.89
CA ASP A 59 30.77 10.64 -28.30
C ASP A 59 31.72 10.03 -29.37
N ALA A 60 31.24 8.93 -30.00
CA ALA A 60 31.24 8.72 -31.45
C ALA A 60 30.34 7.52 -31.88
N ASP A 61 29.37 7.81 -32.75
CA ASP A 61 28.61 6.87 -33.59
C ASP A 61 29.52 5.99 -34.48
N VAL A 62 29.05 4.78 -34.85
CA VAL A 62 28.91 4.28 -36.24
C VAL A 62 28.50 2.79 -36.29
N ALA A 63 27.36 2.56 -36.97
CA ALA A 63 26.94 1.46 -37.85
C ALA A 63 27.25 -0.01 -37.53
N GLY A 64 26.19 -0.81 -37.48
CA GLY A 64 26.25 -2.26 -37.30
C GLY A 64 26.46 -3.10 -38.57
N THR A 65 26.71 -4.40 -38.34
CA THR A 65 26.20 -5.56 -39.10
C THR A 65 26.40 -6.81 -38.22
N PRO A 66 25.42 -7.76 -38.12
CA PRO A 66 25.41 -8.85 -37.13
C PRO A 66 25.88 -10.20 -37.68
N THR A 67 26.39 -11.10 -36.82
CA THR A 67 26.29 -12.59 -36.76
C THR A 67 27.46 -13.21 -35.96
N PRO A 68 27.41 -14.47 -35.47
CA PRO A 68 26.46 -15.09 -34.56
C PRO A 68 27.16 -15.82 -33.36
N PHE A 69 26.33 -16.33 -32.45
CA PHE A 69 26.64 -16.93 -31.14
C PHE A 69 27.69 -18.05 -31.06
N GLY A 70 28.37 -18.09 -29.90
CA GLY A 70 28.94 -19.32 -29.32
C GLY A 70 29.65 -19.09 -27.98
N GLY A 71 29.08 -19.63 -26.88
CA GLY A 71 29.81 -19.92 -25.64
C GLY A 71 29.25 -19.29 -24.37
N SER A 72 28.56 -20.11 -23.58
CA SER A 72 27.84 -19.81 -22.34
C SER A 72 28.74 -19.44 -21.15
N GLU A 73 28.29 -18.50 -20.31
CA GLU A 73 28.37 -18.60 -18.84
C GLU A 73 27.38 -17.63 -18.16
N SER A 74 26.84 -18.09 -17.03
CA SER A 74 25.65 -17.68 -16.28
C SER A 74 25.48 -16.20 -15.91
N ALA A 75 24.28 -15.66 -16.15
CA ALA A 75 23.64 -14.66 -15.28
C ALA A 75 22.11 -14.76 -15.44
N LEU A 76 21.41 -14.96 -14.32
CA LEU A 76 19.96 -14.85 -14.22
C LEU A 76 19.53 -13.39 -14.48
N GLY A 77 19.27 -13.06 -15.73
CA GLY A 77 18.48 -11.90 -16.13
C GLY A 77 17.06 -12.36 -16.41
N GLY A 78 16.08 -11.88 -15.64
CA GLY A 78 14.67 -12.08 -15.96
C GLY A 78 14.35 -11.39 -17.29
N ASP A 79 13.89 -12.17 -18.26
CA ASP A 79 13.51 -11.66 -19.57
C ASP A 79 12.11 -11.01 -19.47
N PRO A 80 11.93 -9.73 -19.86
CA PRO A 80 10.61 -9.12 -19.91
C PRO A 80 9.86 -9.62 -21.15
N LEU A 81 8.80 -10.42 -20.95
CA LEU A 81 7.83 -10.69 -22.01
C LEU A 81 6.92 -9.46 -22.17
N VAL A 82 7.36 -8.48 -22.95
CA VAL A 82 6.53 -7.38 -23.44
C VAL A 82 6.58 -7.38 -24.96
N VAL A 83 5.50 -7.83 -25.60
CA VAL A 83 5.23 -7.44 -26.99
C VAL A 83 4.58 -6.07 -26.92
N GLY A 84 5.41 -5.04 -26.98
CA GLY A 84 4.97 -3.66 -27.12
C GLY A 84 4.55 -3.39 -28.57
N MET A 85 3.34 -2.85 -28.74
CA MET A 85 3.15 -1.79 -29.71
C MET A 85 2.86 -0.53 -28.91
N SER A 86 3.91 0.28 -28.69
CA SER A 86 3.95 1.74 -28.58
C SER A 86 5.10 2.13 -27.65
N ASP A 87 6.09 2.83 -28.20
CA ASP A 87 7.25 3.36 -27.50
C ASP A 87 6.83 4.47 -26.52
N SER A 88 6.46 4.13 -25.29
CA SER A 88 6.68 4.98 -24.10
C SER A 88 6.38 4.24 -22.80
N THR A 89 7.34 4.31 -21.87
CA THR A 89 7.23 3.91 -20.45
C THR A 89 6.89 2.45 -20.16
N THR A 90 7.91 1.59 -20.13
CA THR A 90 7.87 0.34 -19.38
C THR A 90 7.78 0.68 -17.89
N ILE A 91 6.60 0.56 -17.29
CA ILE A 91 6.43 0.63 -15.84
C ILE A 91 7.01 -0.67 -15.27
N SER A 92 8.24 -0.62 -14.74
CA SER A 92 8.80 -1.71 -13.96
C SER A 92 8.17 -1.69 -12.56
N VAL A 93 7.04 -2.38 -12.38
CA VAL A 93 6.48 -2.63 -11.05
C VAL A 93 7.40 -3.63 -10.34
N THR A 94 8.26 -3.15 -9.43
CA THR A 94 8.99 -4.05 -8.54
C THR A 94 8.01 -4.64 -7.54
N LEU A 95 7.64 -5.90 -7.75
CA LEU A 95 6.82 -6.66 -6.81
C LEU A 95 7.52 -6.72 -5.45
N ASP A 96 6.84 -6.28 -4.38
CA ASP A 96 7.40 -6.34 -3.04
C ASP A 96 7.51 -7.80 -2.59
N SER A 97 8.74 -8.29 -2.48
CA SER A 97 9.02 -9.71 -2.25
C SER A 97 9.18 -9.99 -0.75
N PRO A 98 8.59 -11.07 -0.24
CA PRO A 98 8.84 -11.55 1.12
C PRO A 98 10.32 -11.87 1.32
N ILE A 99 10.85 -11.49 2.48
CA ILE A 99 12.24 -11.76 2.89
C ILE A 99 12.31 -12.65 4.12
N THR A 100 11.30 -12.61 5.00
CA THR A 100 11.25 -13.49 6.18
C THR A 100 9.83 -13.98 6.45
N LEU A 101 9.74 -15.21 6.96
CA LEU A 101 8.52 -15.84 7.47
C LEU A 101 8.79 -16.24 8.92
N SER A 102 7.97 -15.77 9.85
CA SER A 102 8.00 -16.17 11.26
C SER A 102 6.77 -16.99 11.59
N LEU A 103 6.99 -18.20 12.09
CA LEU A 103 6.02 -19.07 12.74
C LEU A 103 6.27 -19.02 14.26
N PRO A 104 5.33 -19.47 15.12
CA PRO A 104 5.38 -19.22 16.57
C PRO A 104 6.72 -19.53 17.25
N THR A 105 7.42 -20.58 16.82
CA THR A 105 8.69 -21.02 17.41
C THR A 105 9.87 -20.97 16.45
N GLN A 106 9.68 -20.53 15.20
CA GLN A 106 10.73 -20.62 14.17
C GLN A 106 10.63 -19.52 13.13
N GLN A 107 11.78 -19.05 12.66
CA GLN A 107 11.87 -18.05 11.60
C GLN A 107 12.63 -18.62 10.39
N PHE A 108 12.16 -18.28 9.20
CA PHE A 108 12.71 -18.71 7.93
C PHE A 108 13.09 -17.49 7.09
N ASN A 109 14.20 -17.59 6.37
CA ASN A 109 14.50 -16.70 5.26
C ASN A 109 13.64 -17.10 4.07
N VAL A 110 13.06 -16.12 3.37
CA VAL A 110 12.19 -16.39 2.23
C VAL A 110 12.93 -16.10 0.94
N GLN A 111 13.03 -17.12 0.08
CA GLN A 111 13.57 -17.01 -1.26
C GLN A 111 12.45 -16.98 -2.29
N THR A 112 12.59 -16.15 -3.32
CA THR A 112 11.62 -16.06 -4.41
C THR A 112 11.84 -17.18 -5.41
N GLN A 113 10.77 -17.85 -5.82
CA GLN A 113 10.81 -18.89 -6.83
C GLN A 113 9.74 -18.67 -7.90
N VAL A 114 10.14 -18.80 -9.16
CA VAL A 114 9.22 -18.79 -10.31
C VAL A 114 8.83 -20.23 -10.61
N ILE A 115 7.52 -20.51 -10.70
CA ILE A 115 7.03 -21.82 -11.15
C ILE A 115 7.16 -21.89 -12.67
N GLY A 116 7.74 -22.99 -13.18
CA GLY A 116 7.90 -23.23 -14.61
C GLY A 116 6.56 -23.44 -15.34
N ALA A 117 6.61 -23.46 -16.68
CA ALA A 117 5.43 -23.59 -17.55
C ALA A 117 4.65 -24.91 -17.37
N ASP A 118 5.27 -25.93 -16.78
CA ASP A 118 4.63 -27.20 -16.44
C ASP A 118 3.68 -27.06 -15.23
N GLY A 119 3.78 -25.97 -14.47
CA GLY A 119 2.94 -25.67 -13.31
C GLY A 119 3.18 -26.61 -12.13
N THR A 120 4.28 -27.37 -12.15
CA THR A 120 4.68 -28.27 -11.08
C THR A 120 5.55 -27.50 -10.10
N TRP A 121 5.12 -27.39 -8.86
CA TRP A 121 5.89 -26.74 -7.81
C TRP A 121 6.57 -27.77 -6.93
N THR A 122 7.78 -28.16 -7.34
CA THR A 122 8.69 -29.06 -6.63
C THR A 122 10.06 -28.41 -6.47
N PRO A 123 10.18 -27.36 -5.65
CA PRO A 123 11.47 -26.81 -5.26
C PRO A 123 12.41 -27.91 -4.77
N ALA A 124 13.68 -27.83 -5.14
CA ALA A 124 14.73 -28.60 -4.49
C ALA A 124 14.64 -28.32 -2.98
N ALA A 125 14.79 -29.35 -2.14
CA ALA A 125 14.79 -29.19 -0.69
C ALA A 125 15.82 -28.10 -0.33
N GLY A 126 15.31 -26.92 0.04
CA GLY A 126 16.13 -25.77 0.37
C GLY A 126 16.98 -26.04 1.59
N GLU A 127 17.99 -25.20 1.81
CA GLU A 127 18.76 -25.22 3.06
C GLU A 127 17.82 -25.14 4.27
N PRO A 128 18.15 -25.84 5.38
CA PRO A 128 17.39 -25.72 6.63
C PRO A 128 17.22 -24.24 7.03
N GLY A 129 16.00 -23.85 7.43
CA GLY A 129 15.70 -22.45 7.75
C GLY A 129 15.42 -21.55 6.54
N THR A 130 15.33 -22.11 5.33
CA THR A 130 14.88 -21.38 4.14
C THR A 130 13.50 -21.85 3.71
N ALA A 131 12.60 -20.90 3.51
CA ALA A 131 11.30 -21.07 2.89
C ALA A 131 11.31 -20.49 1.47
N VAL A 132 10.47 -21.01 0.58
CA VAL A 132 10.38 -20.54 -0.81
C VAL A 132 9.01 -19.96 -1.10
N TRP A 133 8.95 -18.74 -1.59
CA TRP A 133 7.71 -18.07 -1.97
C TRP A 133 7.50 -18.12 -3.48
N VAL A 134 6.27 -18.40 -3.89
CA VAL A 134 5.86 -18.40 -5.29
C VAL A 134 5.74 -16.96 -5.78
N TYR A 135 6.60 -16.58 -6.73
CA TYR A 135 6.60 -15.27 -7.36
C TYR A 135 5.23 -14.92 -7.93
N GLY A 136 4.72 -13.73 -7.60
CA GLY A 136 3.41 -13.24 -8.04
C GLY A 136 2.25 -13.55 -7.09
N SER A 137 2.46 -14.37 -6.05
CA SER A 137 1.42 -14.69 -5.07
C SER A 137 1.32 -13.62 -3.97
N ILE A 138 0.65 -12.50 -4.29
CA ILE A 138 0.58 -11.29 -3.44
C ILE A 138 -0.75 -11.08 -2.70
N VAL A 139 -1.83 -11.76 -3.13
CA VAL A 139 -3.12 -11.73 -2.41
C VAL A 139 -3.13 -12.84 -1.37
N ASN A 140 -2.79 -14.06 -1.80
CA ASN A 140 -2.55 -15.20 -0.94
C ASN A 140 -1.08 -15.60 -1.07
N TYR A 141 -0.27 -15.32 -0.06
CA TYR A 141 1.16 -15.61 -0.08
C TYR A 141 1.38 -17.12 -0.03
N VAL A 142 1.85 -17.72 -1.12
CA VAL A 142 2.10 -19.15 -1.17
C VAL A 142 3.57 -19.41 -0.86
N VAL A 143 3.82 -20.04 0.29
CA VAL A 143 5.16 -20.27 0.82
C VAL A 143 5.37 -21.76 1.11
N GLY A 144 6.47 -22.30 0.63
CA GLY A 144 6.85 -23.69 0.76
C GLY A 144 7.95 -23.86 1.78
N LEU A 145 7.81 -24.87 2.65
CA LEU A 145 8.79 -25.27 3.64
C LEU A 145 9.38 -26.63 3.26
N PRO A 146 10.70 -26.83 3.30
CA PRO A 146 11.29 -28.14 2.99
C PRO A 146 10.81 -29.22 3.96
N THR A 147 10.69 -30.47 3.51
CA THR A 147 10.31 -31.55 4.42
C THR A 147 11.41 -31.80 5.44
N SER A 148 11.02 -31.75 6.71
CA SER A 148 11.80 -32.22 7.85
C SER A 148 10.81 -32.61 8.94
N ASP A 149 11.22 -33.46 9.88
CA ASP A 149 10.36 -33.81 11.02
C ASP A 149 10.01 -32.57 11.86
N GLU A 150 10.94 -31.63 11.94
CA GLU A 150 10.75 -30.35 12.63
C GLU A 150 9.69 -29.47 11.93
N ASN A 151 9.80 -29.24 10.62
CA ASN A 151 8.83 -28.42 9.88
C ASN A 151 7.45 -29.08 9.84
N ARG A 152 7.41 -30.42 9.77
CA ARG A 152 6.16 -31.17 9.86
C ARG A 152 5.51 -30.96 11.22
N ALA A 153 6.26 -31.18 12.31
CA ALA A 153 5.76 -30.97 13.66
C ALA A 153 5.33 -29.52 13.90
N LEU A 154 6.04 -28.54 13.33
CA LEU A 154 5.68 -27.13 13.40
C LEU A 154 4.31 -26.86 12.74
N LEU A 155 4.11 -27.31 11.51
CA LEU A 155 2.83 -27.13 10.80
C LEU A 155 1.68 -27.94 11.43
N GLU A 156 1.98 -29.13 11.97
CA GLU A 156 1.03 -29.96 12.71
C GLU A 156 0.72 -29.42 14.12
N GLY A 157 1.60 -28.60 14.67
CA GLY A 157 1.43 -27.90 15.94
C GLY A 157 0.55 -26.66 15.83
N LEU A 158 0.47 -26.03 14.65
CA LEU A 158 -0.35 -24.82 14.46
C LEU A 158 -1.82 -25.08 14.79
N ALA A 159 -2.39 -24.22 15.64
CA ALA A 159 -3.73 -24.29 16.16
C ALA A 159 -4.43 -22.91 16.13
N PRO A 160 -5.76 -22.85 16.28
CA PRO A 160 -6.47 -21.57 16.39
C PRO A 160 -5.89 -20.70 17.52
N GLY A 161 -5.54 -19.46 17.19
CA GLY A 161 -4.84 -18.53 18.08
C GLY A 161 -3.36 -18.35 17.76
N ASP A 162 -2.76 -19.25 16.98
CA ASP A 162 -1.39 -19.09 16.51
C ASP A 162 -1.32 -18.09 15.36
N GLU A 163 -0.27 -17.27 15.39
CA GLU A 163 0.01 -16.24 14.40
C GLU A 163 1.23 -16.59 13.54
N MET A 164 1.19 -16.14 12.29
CA MET A 164 2.25 -16.26 11.31
C MET A 164 2.52 -14.86 10.76
N THR A 165 3.79 -14.47 10.67
CA THR A 165 4.17 -13.14 10.23
C THR A 165 5.08 -13.21 9.01
N LEU A 166 4.77 -12.45 7.97
CA LEU A 166 5.56 -12.36 6.76
C LEU A 166 6.09 -10.93 6.61
N ALA A 167 7.41 -10.75 6.55
CA ALA A 167 8.00 -9.43 6.28
C ALA A 167 8.49 -9.35 4.84
N THR A 168 8.26 -8.21 4.20
CA THR A 168 8.69 -7.94 2.83
C THR A 168 9.92 -7.05 2.76
N ARG A 169 10.55 -7.01 1.59
CA ARG A 169 11.70 -6.15 1.32
C ARG A 169 11.35 -4.66 1.44
N GLY A 170 10.12 -4.29 1.10
CA GLY A 170 9.56 -2.94 1.24
C GLY A 170 9.31 -2.51 2.68
N GLY A 171 9.53 -3.39 3.67
CA GLY A 171 9.37 -3.09 5.10
C GLY A 171 7.99 -3.39 5.66
N THR A 172 7.04 -3.84 4.83
CA THR A 172 5.69 -4.23 5.26
C THR A 172 5.74 -5.55 6.03
N ARG A 173 4.95 -5.66 7.09
CA ARG A 173 4.74 -6.91 7.84
C ARG A 173 3.28 -7.30 7.75
N TYR A 174 3.01 -8.50 7.27
CA TYR A 174 1.69 -9.07 7.21
C TYR A 174 1.54 -10.11 8.31
N ARG A 175 0.41 -10.07 9.01
CA ARG A 175 0.07 -11.03 10.05
C ARG A 175 -1.06 -11.93 9.58
N PHE A 176 -0.97 -13.20 9.90
CA PHE A 176 -1.96 -14.20 9.53
C PHE A 176 -2.30 -15.06 10.74
N SER A 177 -3.57 -15.34 10.94
CA SER A 177 -4.03 -16.27 11.98
C SER A 177 -4.27 -17.64 11.35
N PHE A 178 -3.96 -18.69 12.10
CA PHE A 178 -4.28 -20.05 11.67
C PHE A 178 -5.78 -20.18 11.36
N ASN A 179 -6.11 -20.73 10.18
CA ASN A 179 -7.49 -20.99 9.77
C ASN A 179 -7.76 -22.48 9.62
N SER A 180 -6.95 -23.17 8.84
CA SER A 180 -7.18 -24.60 8.57
C SER A 180 -5.89 -25.31 8.20
N ARG A 181 -5.89 -26.63 8.43
CA ARG A 181 -4.85 -27.55 7.98
C ARG A 181 -5.48 -28.73 7.27
N THR A 182 -4.96 -29.05 6.10
CA THR A 182 -5.47 -30.14 5.25
C THR A 182 -4.33 -30.84 4.54
N SER A 183 -4.48 -32.15 4.32
CA SER A 183 -3.65 -32.88 3.36
C SER A 183 -4.33 -32.80 1.99
N VAL A 184 -3.61 -32.40 0.96
CA VAL A 184 -4.13 -32.29 -0.40
C VAL A 184 -3.21 -32.97 -1.41
N PRO A 185 -3.73 -33.43 -2.56
CA PRO A 185 -2.88 -33.99 -3.61
C PRO A 185 -1.82 -32.99 -4.07
N VAL A 186 -0.61 -33.46 -4.39
CA VAL A 186 0.47 -32.62 -4.94
C VAL A 186 0.07 -31.94 -6.26
N THR A 187 -0.91 -32.50 -6.97
CA THR A 187 -1.49 -31.96 -8.21
C THR A 187 -2.55 -30.89 -7.99
N ASN A 188 -3.05 -30.70 -6.76
CA ASN A 188 -4.07 -29.70 -6.46
C ASN A 188 -3.49 -28.29 -6.67
N ARG A 189 -4.09 -27.52 -7.60
CA ARG A 189 -3.68 -26.15 -7.94
C ARG A 189 -4.46 -25.06 -7.21
N ASP A 190 -5.53 -25.41 -6.51
CA ASP A 190 -6.36 -24.44 -5.76
C ASP A 190 -5.57 -23.75 -4.65
N ILE A 191 -4.48 -24.37 -4.18
CA ILE A 191 -3.55 -23.76 -3.21
C ILE A 191 -2.89 -22.47 -3.72
N PHE A 192 -2.89 -22.24 -5.03
CA PHE A 192 -2.34 -21.04 -5.66
C PHE A 192 -3.38 -19.95 -5.90
N ALA A 193 -4.66 -20.19 -5.56
CA ALA A 193 -5.73 -19.23 -5.76
C ALA A 193 -5.41 -17.90 -5.05
N GLN A 194 -5.58 -16.80 -5.78
CA GLN A 194 -5.35 -15.42 -5.34
C GLN A 194 -6.67 -14.68 -5.09
N THR A 195 -7.75 -15.40 -4.80
CA THR A 195 -9.11 -14.84 -4.65
C THR A 195 -9.42 -14.39 -3.22
N THR A 196 -8.62 -14.79 -2.23
CA THR A 196 -8.85 -14.47 -0.82
C THR A 196 -7.53 -14.06 -0.16
N PRO A 197 -7.50 -12.92 0.57
CA PRO A 197 -6.31 -12.49 1.29
C PRO A 197 -5.87 -13.50 2.36
N GLY A 198 -4.60 -13.91 2.32
CA GLY A 198 -4.11 -14.91 3.27
C GLY A 198 -2.67 -15.37 3.03
N ILE A 199 -2.31 -16.44 3.72
CA ILE A 199 -1.06 -17.17 3.52
C ILE A 199 -1.38 -18.66 3.37
N THR A 200 -0.67 -19.33 2.48
CA THR A 200 -0.75 -20.77 2.28
C THR A 200 0.64 -21.36 2.45
N LEU A 201 0.85 -22.09 3.55
CA LEU A 201 2.08 -22.80 3.86
C LEU A 201 1.99 -24.23 3.34
N VAL A 202 3.02 -24.68 2.64
CA VAL A 202 3.04 -26.01 2.00
C VAL A 202 4.29 -26.76 2.44
N LEU A 203 4.12 -27.97 2.96
CA LEU A 203 5.26 -28.85 3.24
C LEU A 203 5.70 -29.52 1.93
N LEU A 204 6.92 -29.23 1.50
CA LEU A 204 7.49 -29.62 0.22
C LEU A 204 8.26 -30.93 0.34
N GLY A 205 8.07 -31.86 -0.59
CA GLY A 205 8.87 -33.09 -0.66
C GLY A 205 8.43 -34.19 0.32
N SER A 206 7.21 -34.14 0.85
CA SER A 206 6.63 -35.29 1.58
C SER A 206 6.57 -36.53 0.69
N GLU A 207 7.00 -37.68 1.21
CA GLU A 207 6.86 -38.96 0.49
C GLU A 207 5.38 -39.33 0.35
N GLY A 208 4.85 -39.29 -0.88
CA GLY A 208 3.46 -39.61 -1.17
C GLY A 208 2.84 -38.78 -2.30
N SER A 209 1.58 -39.07 -2.63
CA SER A 209 0.79 -38.26 -3.57
C SER A 209 0.17 -37.02 -2.93
N GLU A 210 0.34 -36.85 -1.62
CA GLU A 210 -0.29 -35.84 -0.80
C GLU A 210 0.77 -34.93 -0.14
N ARG A 211 0.38 -33.68 0.13
CA ARG A 211 1.19 -32.70 0.84
C ARG A 211 0.37 -32.00 1.92
N LEU A 212 1.03 -31.69 3.03
CA LEU A 212 0.44 -30.92 4.12
C LEU A 212 0.34 -29.45 3.71
N VAL A 213 -0.85 -28.89 3.84
CA VAL A 213 -1.13 -27.47 3.57
C VAL A 213 -1.78 -26.85 4.79
N VAL A 214 -1.26 -25.69 5.19
CA VAL A 214 -1.85 -24.84 6.22
C VAL A 214 -2.27 -23.53 5.59
N ASN A 215 -3.52 -23.14 5.79
CA ASN A 215 -4.03 -21.85 5.39
C ASN A 215 -4.10 -20.93 6.61
N GLY A 216 -3.54 -19.74 6.46
CA GLY A 216 -3.76 -18.62 7.36
C GLY A 216 -4.64 -17.56 6.71
N ARG A 217 -5.54 -16.98 7.50
CA ARG A 217 -6.30 -15.80 7.08
C ARG A 217 -5.48 -14.56 7.37
N TYR A 218 -5.53 -13.60 6.46
CA TYR A 218 -4.95 -12.29 6.72
C TYR A 218 -5.64 -11.69 7.96
N VAL A 219 -4.84 -11.42 8.99
CA VAL A 219 -5.27 -10.60 10.10
C VAL A 219 -4.99 -9.19 9.64
N VAL A 220 -6.07 -8.46 9.36
CA VAL A 220 -5.96 -7.01 9.36
C VAL A 220 -5.39 -6.69 10.72
N GLU A 221 -4.16 -6.18 10.76
CA GLU A 221 -3.68 -5.53 11.97
C GLU A 221 -4.64 -4.36 12.18
N GLU A 222 -5.70 -4.64 12.95
CA GLU A 222 -6.15 -3.70 13.94
C GLU A 222 -4.88 -3.35 14.73
N SER A 223 -4.21 -2.29 14.30
CA SER A 223 -2.95 -1.81 14.84
C SER A 223 -3.02 -1.98 16.34
N SER A 224 -2.21 -2.86 16.94
CA SER A 224 -2.35 -3.22 18.35
C SER A 224 -1.88 -2.10 19.31
N GLY A 225 -2.18 -0.85 18.96
CA GLY A 225 -2.45 0.31 19.82
C GLY A 225 -3.92 0.78 19.74
N GLN A 226 -4.86 -0.08 19.34
CA GLN A 226 -6.25 0.23 18.96
C GLN A 226 -7.22 0.65 20.11
N ALA A 227 -6.73 1.24 21.19
CA ALA A 227 -7.62 1.76 22.23
C ALA A 227 -7.42 3.25 22.57
N ASP A 228 -6.24 3.83 22.31
CA ASP A 228 -5.96 5.21 22.76
C ASP A 228 -5.97 6.26 21.64
N ASN A 229 -5.96 5.88 20.36
CA ASN A 229 -5.80 6.81 19.23
C ASN A 229 -6.87 6.68 18.12
N VAL A 230 -8.03 6.11 18.45
CA VAL A 230 -9.24 6.18 17.60
C VAL A 230 -10.15 7.26 18.18
N VAL A 231 -10.43 8.29 17.40
CA VAL A 231 -11.28 9.42 17.84
C VAL A 231 -12.39 9.68 16.83
N GLY A 232 -13.47 10.32 17.26
CA GLY A 232 -14.55 10.75 16.39
C GLY A 232 -14.29 12.10 15.71
N LEU A 233 -15.16 12.46 14.77
CA LEU A 233 -15.22 13.83 14.23
C LEU A 233 -15.37 14.85 15.37
N GLY A 234 -14.54 15.90 15.37
CA GLY A 234 -14.52 16.94 16.40
C GLY A 234 -13.71 16.61 17.65
N GLU A 235 -13.24 15.37 17.80
CA GLU A 235 -12.34 14.99 18.89
C GLU A 235 -10.88 15.20 18.50
N THR A 236 -10.04 15.43 19.51
CA THR A 236 -8.60 15.62 19.34
C THR A 236 -7.86 14.31 19.59
N ALA A 237 -7.13 13.83 18.59
CA ALA A 237 -6.20 12.73 18.71
C ALA A 237 -4.77 13.21 18.95
N GLN A 238 -4.00 12.42 19.70
CA GLN A 238 -2.59 12.67 19.97
C GLN A 238 -1.71 11.72 19.15
N LEU A 239 -0.94 12.28 18.22
CA LEU A 239 0.12 11.58 17.50
C LEU A 239 1.48 12.09 17.97
N GLU A 240 2.04 11.46 19.01
CA GLU A 240 3.33 11.83 19.61
C GLU A 240 3.39 13.30 20.06
N ASN A 241 4.04 14.17 19.29
CA ASN A 241 4.18 15.61 19.54
C ASN A 241 3.18 16.45 18.72
N VAL A 242 2.20 15.81 18.09
CA VAL A 242 1.21 16.45 17.23
C VAL A 242 -0.19 16.14 17.75
N GLN A 243 -1.02 17.17 17.87
CA GLN A 243 -2.46 17.04 18.10
C GLN A 243 -3.21 17.27 16.80
N ILE A 244 -4.20 16.43 16.54
CA ILE A 244 -4.97 16.46 15.30
C ILE A 244 -6.45 16.47 15.66
N THR A 245 -7.19 17.41 15.11
CA THR A 245 -8.64 17.53 15.29
C THR A 245 -9.29 17.65 13.93
N VAL A 246 -10.23 16.77 13.60
CA VAL A 246 -11.02 16.91 12.38
C VAL A 246 -12.22 17.80 12.65
N ASN A 247 -12.36 18.86 11.88
CA ASN A 247 -13.38 19.88 12.09
C ASN A 247 -14.65 19.58 11.28
N SER A 248 -14.50 19.18 10.03
CA SER A 248 -15.62 18.91 9.14
C SER A 248 -15.23 17.98 7.99
N THR A 249 -16.24 17.37 7.38
CA THR A 249 -16.11 16.55 6.18
C THR A 249 -17.11 17.00 5.13
N THR A 250 -16.72 16.97 3.86
CA THR A 250 -17.57 17.36 2.74
C THR A 250 -17.56 16.28 1.66
N TYR A 251 -18.73 15.91 1.16
CA TYR A 251 -18.89 15.00 0.02
C TYR A 251 -19.32 15.80 -1.21
N ILE A 252 -18.61 15.63 -2.32
CA ILE A 252 -18.77 16.38 -3.56
C ILE A 252 -18.90 15.39 -4.72
N ALA A 253 -20.11 15.16 -5.20
CA ALA A 253 -20.39 14.30 -6.36
C ALA A 253 -20.65 15.10 -7.65
N ASP A 254 -21.25 16.29 -7.53
CA ASP A 254 -21.85 16.99 -8.67
C ASP A 254 -21.03 18.23 -9.08
N ARG A 255 -19.81 17.99 -9.56
CA ARG A 255 -18.92 19.04 -10.07
C ARG A 255 -18.22 18.62 -11.35
N ALA A 256 -17.94 19.59 -12.22
CA ALA A 256 -17.29 19.34 -13.51
C ALA A 256 -15.86 18.77 -13.34
N GLU A 257 -15.22 19.09 -12.22
CA GLU A 257 -13.89 18.61 -11.83
C GLU A 257 -13.90 17.15 -11.33
N VAL A 258 -15.08 16.56 -11.07
CA VAL A 258 -15.22 15.19 -10.58
C VAL A 258 -15.37 14.24 -11.76
N PRO A 259 -14.50 13.23 -11.92
CA PRO A 259 -14.65 12.23 -12.98
C PRO A 259 -15.96 11.43 -12.85
N PRO A 260 -16.60 11.06 -13.97
CA PRO A 260 -17.81 10.22 -13.94
C PRO A 260 -17.59 8.92 -13.16
N GLY A 261 -18.54 8.58 -12.28
CA GLY A 261 -18.49 7.38 -11.44
C GLY A 261 -17.72 7.54 -10.13
N PHE A 262 -17.15 8.73 -9.87
CA PHE A 262 -16.46 9.06 -8.64
C PHE A 262 -17.14 10.23 -7.91
N ALA A 263 -16.76 10.40 -6.66
CA ALA A 263 -17.02 11.58 -5.86
C ALA A 263 -15.73 12.00 -5.15
N LEU A 264 -15.66 13.25 -4.73
CA LEU A 264 -14.58 13.75 -3.88
C LEU A 264 -15.07 13.81 -2.43
N PHE A 265 -14.27 13.30 -1.52
CA PHE A 265 -14.49 13.40 -0.09
C PHE A 265 -13.37 14.25 0.52
N VAL A 266 -13.72 15.35 1.16
CA VAL A 266 -12.78 16.34 1.69
C VAL A 266 -12.88 16.37 3.21
N VAL A 267 -11.73 16.32 3.87
CA VAL A 267 -11.58 16.38 5.32
C VAL A 267 -10.89 17.69 5.68
N ASP A 268 -11.57 18.56 6.43
CA ASP A 268 -10.99 19.78 6.99
C ASP A 268 -10.54 19.50 8.42
N PHE A 269 -9.29 19.80 8.73
CA PHE A 269 -8.69 19.47 10.01
C PHE A 269 -7.76 20.57 10.52
N GLN A 270 -7.46 20.48 11.80
CA GLN A 270 -6.49 21.29 12.49
C GLN A 270 -5.38 20.39 13.01
N VAL A 271 -4.14 20.86 12.86
CA VAL A 271 -2.96 20.20 13.39
C VAL A 271 -2.20 21.17 14.28
N GLN A 272 -1.81 20.72 15.46
CA GLN A 272 -1.02 21.50 16.41
C GLN A 272 0.25 20.74 16.76
N ASN A 273 1.40 21.40 16.64
CA ASN A 273 2.64 20.87 17.21
C ASN A 273 2.69 21.20 18.70
N VAL A 274 2.54 20.20 19.56
CA VAL A 274 2.66 20.33 21.03
C VAL A 274 4.07 19.98 21.55
N GLY A 275 4.99 19.65 20.63
CA GLY A 275 6.40 19.42 20.93
C GLY A 275 7.21 20.71 21.10
N LEU A 276 8.49 20.51 21.44
CA LEU A 276 9.45 21.60 21.68
C LEU A 276 10.28 21.97 20.44
N SER A 277 10.21 21.17 19.38
CA SER A 277 10.96 21.34 18.13
C SER A 277 10.02 21.53 16.95
N ALA A 278 10.49 22.21 15.89
CA ALA A 278 9.73 22.29 14.65
C ALA A 278 9.57 20.90 14.02
N ILE A 279 8.39 20.61 13.47
CA ILE A 279 8.06 19.36 12.78
C ILE A 279 7.83 19.70 11.31
N ASP A 280 8.48 18.97 10.41
CA ASP A 280 8.15 19.02 8.98
C ASP A 280 6.82 18.30 8.78
N SER A 281 5.80 19.01 8.30
CA SER A 281 4.46 18.43 8.11
C SER A 281 4.41 17.34 7.03
N SER A 282 5.41 17.26 6.15
CA SER A 282 5.50 16.22 5.11
C SER A 282 5.71 14.81 5.66
N VAL A 283 6.11 14.68 6.93
CA VAL A 283 6.23 13.37 7.62
C VAL A 283 4.86 12.78 7.95
N LEU A 284 3.80 13.59 7.91
CA LEU A 284 2.43 13.14 8.16
C LEU A 284 1.82 12.65 6.84
N GLN A 285 1.65 11.33 6.74
CA GLN A 285 0.95 10.70 5.63
C GLN A 285 -0.53 10.61 5.96
N LEU A 286 -1.36 11.18 5.07
CA LEU A 286 -2.81 11.29 5.25
C LEU A 286 -3.51 10.31 4.30
N GLY A 287 -4.16 9.29 4.87
CA GLY A 287 -4.92 8.29 4.14
C GLY A 287 -6.39 8.26 4.54
N LEU A 288 -7.22 7.66 3.69
CA LEU A 288 -8.63 7.41 3.99
C LEU A 288 -8.92 5.94 3.72
N VAL A 289 -9.66 5.28 4.62
CA VAL A 289 -9.97 3.85 4.52
C VAL A 289 -11.47 3.63 4.66
N ASP A 290 -12.06 2.78 3.83
CA ASP A 290 -13.47 2.36 3.97
C ASP A 290 -13.65 1.15 4.89
N ALA A 291 -14.90 0.76 5.14
CA ALA A 291 -15.23 -0.42 5.95
C ALA A 291 -14.76 -1.75 5.34
N SER A 292 -14.47 -1.79 4.04
CA SER A 292 -13.92 -2.96 3.34
C SER A 292 -12.38 -3.01 3.38
N GLY A 293 -11.74 -2.00 3.97
CA GLY A 293 -10.28 -1.88 4.04
C GLY A 293 -9.63 -1.29 2.78
N ASN A 294 -10.43 -0.78 1.82
CA ASN A 294 -9.87 -0.10 0.66
C ASN A 294 -9.28 1.23 1.09
N GLN A 295 -8.07 1.53 0.60
CA GLN A 295 -7.37 2.77 0.92
C GLN A 295 -7.44 3.76 -0.23
N TYR A 296 -7.72 5.02 0.10
CA TYR A 296 -7.73 6.14 -0.82
C TYR A 296 -6.59 7.09 -0.48
N VAL A 297 -5.82 7.42 -1.52
CA VAL A 297 -4.69 8.34 -1.43
C VAL A 297 -5.14 9.78 -1.56
N LEU A 298 -4.34 10.69 -1.01
CA LEU A 298 -4.57 12.13 -1.11
C LEU A 298 -4.67 12.56 -2.58
N ASN A 299 -5.76 13.22 -2.94
CA ASN A 299 -6.01 13.77 -4.25
C ASN A 299 -5.78 15.29 -4.23
N PRO A 300 -4.74 15.82 -4.89
CA PRO A 300 -4.43 17.25 -4.86
C PRO A 300 -5.55 18.15 -5.39
N GLN A 301 -6.33 17.67 -6.37
CA GLN A 301 -7.47 18.43 -6.91
C GLN A 301 -8.59 18.50 -5.87
N GLY A 302 -8.93 17.37 -5.24
CA GLY A 302 -9.89 17.34 -4.15
C GLY A 302 -9.47 18.20 -2.96
N THR A 303 -8.19 18.18 -2.61
CA THR A 303 -7.64 18.99 -1.51
C THR A 303 -7.83 20.48 -1.74
N GLN A 304 -7.68 20.96 -2.99
CA GLN A 304 -7.88 22.37 -3.33
C GLN A 304 -9.34 22.82 -3.24
N LEU A 305 -10.30 21.90 -3.24
CA LEU A 305 -11.71 22.20 -3.06
C LEU A 305 -12.12 22.35 -1.59
N GLY A 306 -11.23 22.04 -0.65
CA GLY A 306 -11.47 22.22 0.77
C GLY A 306 -11.47 23.68 1.22
N ASN A 307 -11.87 23.91 2.46
CA ASN A 307 -11.97 25.26 3.02
C ASN A 307 -10.59 25.85 3.39
N TYR A 308 -9.55 25.02 3.44
CA TYR A 308 -8.20 25.36 3.86
C TYR A 308 -7.15 24.87 2.85
N PRO A 309 -5.95 25.46 2.84
CA PRO A 309 -4.87 24.99 1.97
C PRO A 309 -4.41 23.57 2.36
N ALA A 310 -3.68 22.92 1.45
CA ALA A 310 -2.99 21.67 1.77
C ALA A 310 -1.97 21.89 2.90
N LEU A 311 -1.86 20.91 3.80
CA LEU A 311 -0.85 20.94 4.85
C LEU A 311 0.56 20.91 4.22
N SER A 312 1.37 21.91 4.55
CA SER A 312 2.72 22.04 3.99
C SER A 312 3.65 22.85 4.90
N GLY A 313 4.96 22.65 4.72
CA GLY A 313 6.00 23.37 5.45
C GLY A 313 6.23 22.87 6.87
N PHE A 314 6.86 23.72 7.69
CA PHE A 314 7.19 23.40 9.07
C PHE A 314 6.14 23.93 10.04
N LEU A 315 5.79 23.11 11.02
CA LEU A 315 5.01 23.49 12.20
C LEU A 315 5.99 23.77 13.34
N ASN A 316 6.15 25.03 13.73
CA ASN A 316 6.96 25.41 14.88
C ASN A 316 6.33 24.91 16.19
N ALA A 317 7.10 24.89 17.28
CA ALA A 317 6.60 24.51 18.59
C ALA A 317 5.37 25.36 18.98
N ASN A 318 4.30 24.70 19.44
CA ASN A 318 2.99 25.27 19.77
C ASN A 318 2.24 25.91 18.58
N GLN A 319 2.73 25.76 17.35
CA GLN A 319 2.04 26.28 16.17
C GLN A 319 0.83 25.41 15.83
N VAL A 320 -0.26 26.08 15.47
CA VAL A 320 -1.50 25.51 14.98
C VAL A 320 -1.64 25.84 13.50
N ALA A 321 -1.95 24.85 12.67
CA ALA A 321 -2.28 25.03 11.26
C ALA A 321 -3.64 24.39 10.95
N GLN A 322 -4.41 25.04 10.09
CA GLN A 322 -5.63 24.49 9.51
C GLN A 322 -5.34 24.05 8.08
N ALA A 323 -5.84 22.88 7.70
CA ALA A 323 -5.58 22.30 6.40
C ALA A 323 -6.76 21.44 5.93
N SER A 324 -6.80 21.20 4.63
CA SER A 324 -7.75 20.28 4.00
C SER A 324 -7.02 19.09 3.38
N ALA A 325 -7.69 17.95 3.33
CA ALA A 325 -7.23 16.75 2.64
C ALA A 325 -8.39 16.16 1.82
N GLY A 326 -8.25 16.13 0.50
CA GLY A 326 -9.24 15.57 -0.42
C GLY A 326 -8.90 14.18 -0.90
N TYR A 327 -9.92 13.37 -1.13
CA TYR A 327 -9.83 11.97 -1.58
C TYR A 327 -10.83 11.74 -2.71
N GLN A 328 -10.47 10.87 -3.66
CA GLN A 328 -11.41 10.42 -4.69
C GLN A 328 -11.94 9.04 -4.31
N ILE A 329 -13.24 8.93 -4.17
CA ILE A 329 -13.95 7.71 -3.78
C ILE A 329 -14.99 7.32 -4.85
N PRO A 330 -15.39 6.04 -4.96
CA PRO A 330 -16.47 5.64 -5.85
C PRO A 330 -17.80 6.32 -5.47
N LEU A 331 -18.56 6.77 -6.46
CA LEU A 331 -19.87 7.43 -6.24
C LEU A 331 -20.88 6.52 -5.51
N GLY A 332 -20.75 5.21 -5.69
CA GLY A 332 -21.60 4.18 -5.08
C GLY A 332 -20.99 3.49 -3.85
N LEU A 333 -20.05 4.14 -3.14
CA LEU A 333 -19.41 3.54 -1.97
C LEU A 333 -20.45 3.21 -0.89
N GLU A 334 -20.58 1.93 -0.57
CA GLU A 334 -21.43 1.42 0.51
C GLU A 334 -20.63 1.35 1.81
N SER A 335 -20.67 2.44 2.58
CA SER A 335 -20.07 2.50 3.91
C SER A 335 -20.86 3.47 4.80
N ASP A 336 -21.02 3.15 6.08
CA ASP A 336 -21.63 4.05 7.07
C ASP A 336 -20.59 4.99 7.69
N THR A 337 -19.32 4.58 7.66
CA THR A 337 -18.20 5.33 8.21
C THR A 337 -16.98 5.22 7.31
N LEU A 338 -16.13 6.25 7.32
CA LEU A 338 -14.79 6.19 6.77
C LEU A 338 -13.80 6.41 7.90
N SER A 339 -12.64 5.78 7.81
CA SER A 339 -11.55 6.00 8.76
C SER A 339 -10.49 6.86 8.09
N TRP A 340 -10.30 8.09 8.59
CA TRP A 340 -9.17 8.92 8.19
C TRP A 340 -7.96 8.55 9.02
N VAL A 341 -6.85 8.24 8.36
CA VAL A 341 -5.65 7.69 8.99
C VAL A 341 -4.51 8.68 8.81
N VAL A 342 -3.89 9.08 9.92
CA VAL A 342 -2.67 9.89 9.90
C VAL A 342 -1.52 9.05 10.41
N THR A 343 -0.52 8.84 9.55
CA THR A 343 0.68 8.06 9.87
C THR A 343 1.90 8.98 9.93
N ASN A 344 2.68 8.90 11.00
CA ASN A 344 4.02 9.51 11.02
C ASN A 344 5.00 8.58 10.30
N SER A 345 5.54 9.00 9.17
CA SER A 345 6.43 8.18 8.33
C SER A 345 7.78 7.85 9.00
N ASN A 346 8.19 8.62 10.00
CA ASN A 346 9.46 8.39 10.70
C ASN A 346 9.35 7.32 11.79
N SER A 347 8.24 7.28 12.52
CA SER A 347 8.04 6.35 13.65
C SER A 347 7.07 5.21 13.35
N GLY A 348 6.26 5.33 12.31
CA GLY A 348 5.15 4.41 12.01
C GLY A 348 3.95 4.56 12.94
N ALA A 349 3.95 5.56 13.83
CA ALA A 349 2.81 5.82 14.71
C ALA A 349 1.59 6.27 13.90
N GLN A 350 0.40 5.83 14.31
CA GLN A 350 -0.86 6.08 13.62
C GLN A 350 -1.93 6.63 14.54
N VAL A 351 -2.80 7.44 13.95
CA VAL A 351 -4.06 7.92 14.52
C VAL A 351 -5.17 7.62 13.54
N TYR A 352 -6.32 7.21 14.06
CA TYR A 352 -7.53 6.93 13.29
C TYR A 352 -8.62 7.90 13.72
N VAL A 353 -9.27 8.53 12.74
CA VAL A 353 -10.45 9.34 12.97
C VAL A 353 -11.64 8.70 12.29
N THR A 354 -12.61 8.26 13.07
CA THR A 354 -13.87 7.72 12.54
C THR A 354 -14.74 8.88 12.07
N LEU A 355 -14.93 8.95 10.76
CA LEU A 355 -15.73 9.95 10.09
C LEU A 355 -17.09 9.34 9.72
N PRO A 356 -18.21 9.95 10.12
CA PRO A 356 -19.50 9.54 9.60
C PRO A 356 -19.51 9.75 8.09
N PHE A 357 -19.95 8.75 7.33
CA PHE A 357 -20.00 8.84 5.89
C PHE A 357 -21.42 8.57 5.41
N THR A 358 -21.89 9.44 4.53
CA THR A 358 -23.16 9.27 3.84
C THR A 358 -22.89 9.46 2.36
N GLY A 359 -22.31 8.43 1.74
CA GLY A 359 -22.24 8.34 0.28
C GLY A 359 -23.62 8.05 -0.29
N GLY A 360 -23.89 8.53 -1.50
CA GLY A 360 -25.22 8.57 -2.12
C GLY A 360 -26.05 7.27 -2.13
N SER A 361 -25.47 6.11 -1.79
CA SER A 361 -26.18 4.83 -1.68
C SER A 361 -26.79 4.53 -0.30
N ALA A 362 -26.22 4.98 0.82
CA ALA A 362 -26.74 4.63 2.15
C ALA A 362 -28.09 5.33 2.47
N ALA A 363 -28.26 6.56 1.98
CA ALA A 363 -29.54 7.28 2.03
C ALA A 363 -30.64 6.64 1.13
N ALA A 364 -30.22 5.92 0.07
CA ALA A 364 -31.11 5.26 -0.88
C ALA A 364 -31.43 3.80 -0.52
N ALA A 365 -30.52 3.07 0.14
CA ALA A 365 -30.69 1.65 0.50
C ALA A 365 -31.80 1.44 1.55
N GLY A 366 -32.03 2.46 2.39
CA GLY A 366 -33.16 2.52 3.30
C GLY A 366 -34.38 3.24 2.72
N SER A 367 -34.48 3.54 1.42
CA SER A 367 -35.66 4.20 0.87
C SER A 367 -36.23 3.49 -0.35
N THR A 368 -37.56 3.54 -0.48
CA THR A 368 -38.29 3.03 -1.65
C THR A 368 -38.91 4.19 -2.38
N ILE A 369 -38.58 4.34 -3.66
CA ILE A 369 -39.09 5.43 -4.49
C ILE A 369 -39.97 4.84 -5.58
N SER A 370 -41.14 5.44 -5.77
CA SER A 370 -42.06 5.07 -6.84
C SER A 370 -42.52 6.31 -7.60
N LEU A 371 -42.47 6.23 -8.92
CA LEU A 371 -42.98 7.25 -9.81
C LEU A 371 -44.43 6.93 -10.18
N ALA A 372 -45.35 7.82 -9.87
CA ALA A 372 -46.79 7.63 -10.09
C ALA A 372 -47.31 8.39 -11.32
N ARG A 373 -46.62 9.47 -11.72
CA ARG A 373 -47.06 10.36 -12.80
C ARG A 373 -45.88 10.86 -13.61
N VAL A 374 -46.05 10.84 -14.92
CA VAL A 374 -45.16 11.47 -15.91
C VAL A 374 -46.08 12.10 -16.94
N GLU A 375 -46.07 13.43 -17.05
CA GLU A 375 -46.98 14.17 -17.93
C GLU A 375 -46.28 15.39 -18.52
N ILE A 376 -46.58 15.70 -19.78
CA ILE A 376 -46.09 16.91 -20.43
C ILE A 376 -47.04 18.07 -20.04
N SER A 377 -46.49 19.22 -19.66
CA SER A 377 -47.29 20.38 -19.31
C SER A 377 -48.16 20.85 -20.48
N THR A 378 -49.26 21.54 -20.17
CA THR A 378 -50.24 21.99 -21.18
C THR A 378 -49.68 22.98 -22.19
N ASP A 379 -48.62 23.69 -21.83
CA ASP A 379 -47.88 24.62 -22.70
C ASP A 379 -46.77 23.92 -23.50
N LEU A 380 -46.62 22.59 -23.34
CA LEU A 380 -45.64 21.73 -24.01
C LEU A 380 -44.17 22.06 -23.73
N THR A 381 -43.89 22.92 -22.74
CA THR A 381 -42.53 23.37 -22.41
C THR A 381 -41.89 22.59 -21.26
N GLY A 382 -42.70 21.94 -20.43
CA GLY A 382 -42.27 21.27 -19.21
C GLY A 382 -42.65 19.78 -19.15
N LEU A 383 -41.92 19.04 -18.35
CA LEU A 383 -42.19 17.66 -17.97
C LEU A 383 -42.49 17.60 -16.47
N ILE A 384 -43.71 17.21 -16.13
CA ILE A 384 -44.19 17.07 -14.75
C ILE A 384 -44.01 15.62 -14.32
N LEU A 385 -43.25 15.43 -13.24
CA LEU A 385 -43.00 14.15 -12.60
C LEU A 385 -43.66 14.16 -11.22
N GLY A 386 -44.47 13.15 -10.92
CA GLY A 386 -45.09 12.97 -9.61
C GLY A 386 -44.73 11.61 -9.04
N GLY A 387 -44.25 11.58 -7.80
CA GLY A 387 -43.80 10.37 -7.15
C GLY A 387 -43.91 10.44 -5.64
N GLN A 388 -43.40 9.39 -5.01
CA GLN A 388 -43.27 9.32 -3.55
C GLN A 388 -41.98 8.62 -3.17
N VAL A 389 -41.40 9.05 -2.07
CA VAL A 389 -40.25 8.45 -1.42
C VAL A 389 -40.64 7.99 -0.03
N THR A 390 -40.35 6.74 0.30
CA THR A 390 -40.58 6.16 1.62
C THR A 390 -39.24 5.88 2.27
N ASN A 391 -39.00 6.41 3.47
CA ASN A 391 -37.82 6.07 4.24
C ASN A 391 -38.10 4.83 5.11
N LEU A 392 -37.57 3.68 4.70
CA LEU A 392 -37.55 2.41 5.42
C LEU A 392 -36.35 2.29 6.39
N GLY A 393 -35.42 3.25 6.39
CA GLY A 393 -34.26 3.29 7.26
C GLY A 393 -34.59 3.74 8.69
N THR A 394 -33.58 3.69 9.57
CA THR A 394 -33.69 4.09 10.98
C THR A 394 -33.28 5.54 11.25
N GLN A 395 -32.73 6.24 10.25
CA GLN A 395 -32.31 7.64 10.33
C GLN A 395 -33.12 8.55 9.39
N PRO A 396 -33.34 9.84 9.71
CA PRO A 396 -34.04 10.77 8.84
C PRO A 396 -33.27 10.99 7.53
N LEU A 397 -33.99 10.85 6.42
CA LEU A 397 -33.49 11.08 5.07
C LEU A 397 -33.77 12.54 4.69
N VAL A 398 -32.78 13.25 4.12
CA VAL A 398 -32.98 14.61 3.61
C VAL A 398 -32.61 14.62 2.14
N ILE A 399 -33.60 14.88 1.27
CA ILE A 399 -33.39 14.96 -0.18
C ILE A 399 -33.28 16.43 -0.56
N THR A 400 -32.26 16.75 -1.34
CA THR A 400 -31.92 18.10 -1.78
C THR A 400 -32.04 18.21 -3.29
N GLU A 401 -31.81 19.41 -3.83
CA GLU A 401 -31.88 19.62 -5.28
C GLU A 401 -30.83 18.81 -6.06
N SER A 402 -29.63 18.60 -5.49
CA SER A 402 -28.58 17.77 -6.10
C SER A 402 -28.96 16.29 -6.18
N ASP A 403 -29.87 15.84 -5.33
CA ASP A 403 -30.32 14.44 -5.31
C ASP A 403 -31.33 14.13 -6.41
N VAL A 404 -31.79 15.12 -7.19
CA VAL A 404 -32.72 14.92 -8.30
C VAL A 404 -32.14 15.41 -9.62
N ALA A 405 -32.19 14.57 -10.65
CA ALA A 405 -31.68 14.94 -11.97
C ALA A 405 -32.54 14.36 -13.08
N LEU A 406 -32.67 15.10 -14.18
CA LEU A 406 -33.22 14.59 -15.43
C LEU A 406 -32.14 14.65 -16.50
N GLN A 407 -31.80 13.51 -17.09
CA GLN A 407 -30.71 13.37 -18.06
C GLN A 407 -31.21 12.78 -19.38
N GLY A 408 -30.72 13.30 -20.51
CA GLY A 408 -30.93 12.74 -21.83
C GLY A 408 -30.04 11.52 -22.09
N GLN A 409 -30.34 10.77 -23.16
CA GLN A 409 -29.47 9.65 -23.59
C GLN A 409 -28.06 10.11 -24.03
N ASP A 410 -27.93 11.37 -24.42
CA ASP A 410 -26.69 12.05 -24.77
C ASP A 410 -25.92 12.57 -23.54
N GLY A 411 -26.45 12.35 -22.33
CA GLY A 411 -25.88 12.86 -21.08
C GLY A 411 -26.23 14.32 -20.78
N ALA A 412 -27.08 14.98 -21.58
CA ALA A 412 -27.51 16.34 -21.31
C ALA A 412 -28.38 16.42 -20.05
N VAL A 413 -28.07 17.33 -19.13
CA VAL A 413 -28.87 17.57 -17.91
C VAL A 413 -29.94 18.63 -18.20
N TYR A 414 -31.19 18.34 -17.86
CA TYR A 414 -32.31 19.27 -18.02
C TYR A 414 -32.59 20.05 -16.73
N LEU A 415 -32.94 21.32 -16.90
CA LEU A 415 -33.16 22.25 -15.79
C LEU A 415 -34.43 21.89 -15.00
N LEU A 416 -34.31 21.85 -13.67
CA LEU A 416 -35.45 21.83 -12.77
C LEU A 416 -36.10 23.22 -12.73
N LEU A 417 -37.37 23.31 -13.13
CA LEU A 417 -38.14 24.55 -13.17
C LEU A 417 -38.91 24.80 -11.86
N SER A 418 -39.42 23.74 -11.22
CA SER A 418 -40.14 23.85 -9.95
C SER A 418 -40.19 22.51 -9.21
N THR A 419 -40.41 22.60 -7.89
CA THR A 419 -40.53 21.46 -6.99
C THR A 419 -41.62 21.72 -5.94
N ASN A 420 -42.37 20.70 -5.57
CA ASN A 420 -43.36 20.74 -4.50
C ASN A 420 -43.36 19.41 -3.73
N PRO A 421 -43.00 19.37 -2.43
CA PRO A 421 -42.62 20.50 -1.58
C PRO A 421 -41.30 21.18 -2.03
N PRO A 422 -40.97 22.39 -1.54
CA PRO A 422 -39.65 22.98 -1.80
C PRO A 422 -38.54 22.18 -1.12
N PHE A 423 -37.36 22.11 -1.73
CA PHE A 423 -36.18 21.55 -1.08
C PHE A 423 -35.72 22.39 0.12
N PRO A 424 -35.07 21.78 1.13
CA PRO A 424 -34.81 20.35 1.29
C PRO A 424 -36.06 19.57 1.77
N TRP A 425 -36.12 18.29 1.43
CA TRP A 425 -37.19 17.36 1.77
C TRP A 425 -36.79 16.44 2.94
N PRO A 426 -37.20 16.75 4.18
CA PRO A 426 -37.01 15.83 5.29
C PRO A 426 -38.03 14.69 5.22
N VAL A 427 -37.54 13.44 5.22
CA VAL A 427 -38.32 12.21 5.27
C VAL A 427 -37.88 11.42 6.51
N PRO A 428 -38.58 11.57 7.64
CA PRO A 428 -38.24 10.83 8.86
C PRO A 428 -38.33 9.30 8.69
N PRO A 429 -37.71 8.51 9.58
CA PRO A 429 -37.81 7.05 9.58
C PRO A 429 -39.26 6.56 9.54
N GLY A 430 -39.55 5.61 8.65
CA GLY A 430 -40.89 5.02 8.46
C GLY A 430 -41.90 5.93 7.77
N GLN A 431 -41.54 7.13 7.32
CA GLN A 431 -42.45 8.09 6.69
C GLN A 431 -42.37 8.06 5.16
N THR A 432 -43.45 8.51 4.53
CA THR A 432 -43.56 8.70 3.09
C THR A 432 -43.77 10.16 2.75
N LEU A 433 -43.01 10.68 1.80
CA LEU A 433 -43.17 12.02 1.24
C LEU A 433 -43.59 11.92 -0.23
N GLN A 434 -44.66 12.62 -0.59
CA GLN A 434 -45.05 12.80 -1.99
C GLN A 434 -44.36 14.04 -2.56
N PHE A 435 -43.93 13.93 -3.82
CA PHE A 435 -43.27 15.03 -4.51
C PHE A 435 -43.78 15.22 -5.93
N PHE A 436 -43.68 16.47 -6.39
CA PHE A 436 -43.89 16.87 -7.76
C PHE A 436 -42.71 17.71 -8.23
N LEU A 437 -42.12 17.35 -9.36
CA LEU A 437 -41.02 18.06 -10.00
C LEU A 437 -41.45 18.48 -11.40
N THR A 438 -41.13 19.70 -11.79
CA THR A 438 -41.29 20.15 -13.18
C THR A 438 -39.92 20.41 -13.76
N TYR A 439 -39.54 19.68 -14.80
CA TYR A 439 -38.31 19.92 -15.54
C TYR A 439 -38.61 20.61 -16.87
N GLN A 440 -37.59 21.23 -17.46
CA GLN A 440 -37.62 21.57 -18.87
C GLN A 440 -37.83 20.31 -19.70
N ARG A 441 -38.73 20.36 -20.68
CA ARG A 441 -39.02 19.21 -21.54
C ARG A 441 -37.78 18.81 -22.36
N PRO A 442 -37.37 17.53 -22.29
CA PRO A 442 -36.32 17.00 -23.16
C PRO A 442 -36.70 17.07 -24.65
N PRO A 443 -35.79 17.42 -25.57
CA PRO A 443 -36.02 17.32 -27.01
C PRO A 443 -36.03 15.87 -27.51
N SER A 444 -35.49 14.93 -26.74
CA SER A 444 -35.47 13.49 -27.00
C SER A 444 -36.78 12.82 -26.59
N ASP A 445 -37.07 11.66 -27.19
CA ASP A 445 -38.25 10.87 -26.86
C ASP A 445 -38.07 9.98 -25.61
N THR A 446 -36.84 9.96 -25.09
CA THR A 446 -36.47 9.25 -23.86
C THR A 446 -35.56 10.11 -22.99
N ALA A 447 -35.68 9.92 -21.68
CA ALA A 447 -34.81 10.54 -20.68
C ALA A 447 -34.72 9.62 -19.46
N VAL A 448 -33.68 9.78 -18.65
CA VAL A 448 -33.52 9.09 -17.37
C VAL A 448 -33.72 10.11 -16.27
N PHE A 449 -34.78 9.93 -15.49
CA PHE A 449 -34.96 10.66 -14.24
C PHE A 449 -34.24 9.91 -13.12
N ARG A 450 -33.51 10.63 -12.28
CA ARG A 450 -32.84 10.10 -11.10
C ARG A 450 -33.31 10.84 -9.88
N VAL A 451 -33.54 10.09 -8.82
CA VAL A 451 -33.76 10.62 -7.47
C VAL A 451 -32.99 9.73 -6.51
N LEU A 452 -32.08 10.34 -5.75
CA LEU A 452 -31.02 9.64 -5.03
C LEU A 452 -30.29 8.69 -6.01
N ASN A 453 -30.19 7.40 -5.67
CA ASN A 453 -29.57 6.38 -6.52
C ASN A 453 -30.55 5.63 -7.44
N GLN A 454 -31.84 5.98 -7.43
CA GLN A 454 -32.84 5.28 -8.24
C GLN A 454 -33.07 6.00 -9.58
N GLY A 455 -32.78 5.30 -10.67
CA GLY A 455 -33.03 5.76 -12.04
C GLY A 455 -34.35 5.21 -12.61
N PHE A 456 -35.10 6.07 -13.28
CA PHE A 456 -36.33 5.75 -14.00
C PHE A 456 -36.16 6.14 -15.45
N GLN A 457 -36.25 5.15 -16.35
CA GLN A 457 -36.28 5.42 -17.77
C GLN A 457 -37.68 5.91 -18.17
N LEU A 458 -37.72 7.11 -18.73
CA LEU A 458 -38.90 7.74 -19.30
C LEU A 458 -38.89 7.55 -20.82
N THR A 459 -40.06 7.26 -21.38
CA THR A 459 -40.28 7.03 -22.81
C THR A 459 -41.55 7.73 -23.26
N ASN A 460 -41.69 8.00 -24.57
CA ASN A 460 -42.83 8.71 -25.16
C ASN A 460 -42.95 10.16 -24.65
N LEU A 461 -41.84 10.89 -24.67
CA LEU A 461 -41.79 12.30 -24.24
C LEU A 461 -42.16 13.28 -25.37
N ARG A 462 -42.51 12.76 -26.56
CA ARG A 462 -42.94 13.54 -27.73
C ARG A 462 -44.44 13.60 -27.97
#